data_AF-X1GUF7-F1
#
_entry.id   AF-X1GUF7-F1
#
_cell.length_a   1.000
_cell.length_b   1.000
_cell.length_c   1.000
_cell.angle_alpha   90.00
_cell.angle_beta   90.00
_cell.angle_gamma   90.00
#
_symmetry.space_group_name_H-M   'P 1'
#
loop_
_entity.id
_entity.type
_entity.pdbx_description
1 polymer ?
#
loop_
_entity_poly.entity_id
_entity_poly.type
_entity_poly.pdbx_seq_one_letter_code
_entity_poly.pdbx_strand_id
1 'polypeptide(L)'
;MDDTALLAMVAMGQFMVILIAGIDLSVGAGVALTGMSVALLHQYYPGIPIFVIVLLSILIGFLLGSFNGILVSMLRIPAIIVTLGTLGIYRGFVSLISGGTWVSAHEMSDAFKNLPRGGFLGVSNLLLVAILCVIIFGVYQPDKGEVLIEGKEIEIRSPRASMDLGIETVYQELALVDKLDVVE
;
A
#
# COMPACT_ATOMS: atom_id res chain seq x y z
N MET A 1 -15.93 4.24 2.04
CA MET A 1 -15.60 3.72 0.70
C MET A 1 -14.18 4.13 0.28
N ASP A 2 -13.74 5.35 0.57
CA ASP A 2 -12.39 5.80 0.22
C ASP A 2 -11.27 4.99 0.90
N ASP A 3 -11.44 4.61 2.18
CA ASP A 3 -10.46 3.76 2.89
C ASP A 3 -10.31 2.39 2.23
N THR A 4 -11.41 1.82 1.74
CA THR A 4 -11.42 0.55 0.99
C THR A 4 -10.67 0.68 -0.34
N ALA A 5 -10.79 1.83 -1.01
CA ALA A 5 -10.06 2.08 -2.26
C ALA A 5 -8.54 2.17 -2.01
N LEU A 6 -8.12 2.79 -0.91
CA LEU A 6 -6.71 2.84 -0.52
C LEU A 6 -6.16 1.45 -0.18
N LEU A 7 -6.90 0.68 0.62
CA LEU A 7 -6.57 -0.72 0.93
C LEU A 7 -6.48 -1.58 -0.34
N ALA A 8 -7.41 -1.41 -1.28
CA ALA A 8 -7.39 -2.13 -2.55
C ALA A 8 -6.13 -1.81 -3.37
N MET A 9 -5.74 -0.54 -3.49
CA MET A 9 -4.52 -0.16 -4.21
C MET A 9 -3.26 -0.74 -3.57
N VAL A 10 -3.16 -0.70 -2.23
CA VAL A 10 -2.02 -1.29 -1.51
C VAL A 10 -2.00 -2.81 -1.66
N ALA A 11 -3.16 -3.48 -1.58
CA ALA A 11 -3.28 -4.91 -1.77
C ALA A 11 -2.84 -5.34 -3.18
N MET A 12 -3.18 -4.57 -4.22
CA MET A 12 -2.71 -4.82 -5.59
C MET A 12 -1.18 -4.72 -5.71
N GLY A 13 -0.57 -3.75 -5.02
CA GLY A 13 0.89 -3.66 -4.94
C GLY A 13 1.51 -4.88 -4.25
N GLN A 14 0.95 -5.29 -3.12
CA GLN A 14 1.42 -6.46 -2.38
C GLN A 14 1.22 -7.78 -3.15
N PHE A 15 0.16 -7.90 -3.95
CA PHE A 15 -0.07 -9.06 -4.80
C PHE A 15 1.10 -9.33 -5.75
N MET A 16 1.66 -8.29 -6.37
CA MET A 16 2.85 -8.43 -7.24
C MET A 16 4.08 -8.95 -6.49
N VAL A 17 4.22 -8.62 -5.21
CA VAL A 17 5.30 -9.13 -4.35
C VAL A 17 5.07 -10.60 -3.99
N ILE A 18 3.82 -11.00 -3.74
CA ILE A 18 3.47 -12.38 -3.43
C ILE A 18 3.69 -13.31 -4.63
N LEU A 19 3.42 -12.83 -5.86
CA LEU A 19 3.63 -13.62 -7.08
C LEU A 19 5.09 -14.09 -7.26
N ILE A 20 6.05 -13.30 -6.76
CA ILE A 20 7.47 -13.67 -6.77
C ILE A 20 7.90 -14.42 -5.50
N ALA A 21 6.94 -14.97 -4.74
CA ALA A 21 7.12 -15.62 -3.45
C ALA A 21 7.80 -14.72 -2.39
N GLY A 22 7.63 -13.39 -2.52
CA GLY A 22 8.13 -12.40 -1.57
C GLY A 22 7.08 -11.95 -0.56
N ILE A 23 7.51 -11.16 0.42
CA ILE A 23 6.61 -10.43 1.34
C ILE A 23 7.17 -9.02 1.54
N ASP A 24 6.35 -7.99 1.34
CA ASP A 24 6.71 -6.61 1.66
C ASP A 24 5.93 -6.09 2.88
N LEU A 25 6.61 -6.06 4.02
CA LEU A 25 6.06 -5.51 5.27
C LEU A 25 6.20 -3.98 5.33
N SER A 26 7.05 -3.39 4.48
CA SER A 26 7.35 -1.96 4.50
C SER A 26 6.32 -1.11 3.75
N VAL A 27 5.42 -1.73 2.98
CA VAL A 27 4.48 -1.03 2.08
C VAL A 27 3.67 0.06 2.77
N GLY A 28 3.15 -0.20 3.98
CA GLY A 28 2.39 0.78 4.75
C GLY A 28 3.26 1.97 5.19
N ALA A 29 4.50 1.73 5.61
CA ALA A 29 5.42 2.80 5.97
C ALA A 29 5.94 3.57 4.75
N GLY A 30 6.06 2.92 3.58
CA GLY A 30 6.37 3.58 2.31
C GLY A 30 5.25 4.52 1.87
N VAL A 31 3.98 4.10 1.99
CA VAL A 31 2.81 4.96 1.77
C VAL A 31 2.81 6.16 2.73
N ALA A 32 3.06 5.92 4.02
CA ALA A 32 3.15 6.98 5.02
C ALA A 32 4.28 7.98 4.73
N LEU A 33 5.47 7.50 4.35
CA LEU A 33 6.61 8.33 4.02
C LEU A 33 6.36 9.18 2.77
N THR A 34 5.80 8.56 1.72
CA THR A 34 5.45 9.25 0.49
C THR A 34 4.40 10.33 0.75
N GLY A 35 3.31 9.97 1.44
CA GLY A 35 2.22 10.88 1.79
C GLY A 35 2.67 12.04 2.66
N MET A 36 3.46 11.78 3.70
CA MET A 36 4.01 12.82 4.58
C MET A 36 4.93 13.77 3.81
N SER A 37 5.80 13.22 2.95
CA SER A 37 6.77 14.01 2.17
C SER A 37 6.07 15.00 1.23
N VAL A 38 5.04 14.54 0.50
CA VAL A 38 4.28 15.43 -0.40
C VAL A 38 3.37 16.39 0.35
N ALA A 39 2.84 15.98 1.51
CA ALA A 39 2.03 16.84 2.35
C ALA A 39 2.84 18.02 2.90
N LEU A 40 4.03 17.74 3.46
CA LEU A 40 4.94 18.79 3.93
C LEU A 40 5.37 19.70 2.78
N LEU A 41 5.72 19.14 1.62
CA LEU A 41 6.10 19.93 0.45
C LEU A 41 5.00 20.92 0.04
N HIS A 42 3.75 20.45 -0.02
CA HIS A 42 2.61 21.33 -0.31
C HIS A 42 2.43 22.37 0.80
N GLN A 43 2.59 22.01 2.07
CA GLN A 43 2.45 22.94 3.19
C GLN A 43 3.47 24.08 3.09
N TYR A 44 4.74 23.78 2.79
CA TYR A 44 5.79 24.78 2.61
C TYR A 44 5.63 25.61 1.33
N TYR A 45 5.11 25.01 0.25
CA TYR A 45 4.95 25.67 -1.04
C TYR A 45 3.53 25.46 -1.61
N PRO A 46 2.53 26.22 -1.13
CA PRO A 46 1.12 26.03 -1.51
C PRO A 46 0.81 26.29 -2.98
N GLY A 47 1.71 26.97 -3.70
CA GLY A 47 1.56 27.30 -5.13
C GLY A 47 2.05 26.21 -6.08
N ILE A 48 2.61 25.10 -5.59
CA ILE A 48 3.07 24.01 -6.46
C ILE A 48 1.86 23.41 -7.19
N PRO A 49 1.90 23.27 -8.54
CA PRO A 49 0.84 22.62 -9.28
C PRO A 49 0.61 21.18 -8.81
N ILE A 50 -0.65 20.78 -8.66
CA ILE A 50 -1.03 19.44 -8.17
C ILE A 50 -0.38 18.32 -8.99
N PHE A 51 -0.28 18.49 -10.31
CA PHE A 51 0.37 17.51 -11.19
C PHE A 51 1.83 17.23 -10.78
N VAL A 52 2.57 18.25 -10.35
CA VAL A 52 3.96 18.09 -9.88
C VAL A 52 3.98 17.26 -8.59
N ILE A 53 3.04 17.50 -7.69
CA ILE A 53 2.92 16.76 -6.42
C ILE A 53 2.61 15.28 -6.69
N VAL A 54 1.68 15.00 -7.60
CA VAL A 54 1.35 13.63 -8.02
C VAL A 54 2.58 12.95 -8.63
N LEU A 55 3.31 13.61 -9.54
CA LEU A 55 4.50 13.06 -10.15
C LEU A 55 5.60 12.76 -9.12
N LEU A 56 5.81 13.65 -8.15
CA LEU A 56 6.74 13.43 -7.04
C LEU A 56 6.31 12.27 -6.14
N SER A 57 5.00 12.12 -5.87
CA SER A 57 4.49 11.00 -5.08
C SER A 57 4.79 9.66 -5.76
N ILE A 58 4.59 9.56 -7.08
CA ILE A 58 4.89 8.36 -7.86
C ILE A 58 6.39 8.10 -7.87
N LEU A 59 7.22 9.14 -8.05
CA LEU A 59 8.67 9.02 -8.05
C LEU A 59 9.21 8.51 -6.71
N ILE A 60 8.75 9.08 -5.59
CA ILE A 60 9.18 8.64 -4.25
C ILE A 60 8.77 7.18 -4.04
N GLY A 61 7.51 6.82 -4.31
CA GLY A 61 7.05 5.43 -4.18
C GLY A 61 7.85 4.45 -5.04
N PHE A 62 8.14 4.83 -6.29
CA PHE A 62 8.98 4.04 -7.20
C PHE A 62 10.39 3.83 -6.66
N LEU A 63 11.03 4.87 -6.10
CA LEU A 63 12.37 4.78 -5.53
C LEU A 63 12.40 3.88 -4.29
N LEU A 64 11.42 4.01 -3.39
CA LEU A 64 11.32 3.17 -2.19
C LEU A 64 11.08 1.69 -2.55
N GLY A 65 10.20 1.42 -3.52
CA GLY A 65 9.96 0.06 -4.01
C GLY A 65 11.17 -0.52 -4.74
N SER A 66 11.83 0.27 -5.59
CA SER A 66 13.04 -0.13 -6.31
C SER A 66 14.18 -0.43 -5.36
N PHE A 67 14.33 0.32 -4.27
CA PHE A 67 15.32 0.06 -3.23
C PHE A 67 15.15 -1.34 -2.64
N ASN A 68 13.93 -1.69 -2.19
CA ASN A 68 13.63 -3.04 -1.71
C ASN A 68 13.89 -4.11 -2.79
N GLY A 69 13.41 -3.87 -4.02
CA GLY A 69 13.58 -4.81 -5.13
C GLY A 69 15.04 -5.07 -5.52
N ILE A 70 15.90 -4.04 -5.49
CA ILE A 70 17.33 -4.15 -5.76
C ILE A 70 18.03 -4.96 -4.65
N LEU A 71 17.72 -4.69 -3.37
CA LEU A 71 18.32 -5.44 -2.26
C LEU A 71 17.95 -6.94 -2.32
N VAL A 72 16.72 -7.26 -2.69
CA VAL A 72 16.28 -8.66 -2.84
C VAL A 72 16.89 -9.32 -4.07
N SER A 73 16.85 -8.66 -5.23
CA SER A 73 17.28 -9.25 -6.51
C SER A 73 18.79 -9.33 -6.68
N MET A 74 19.52 -8.26 -6.31
CA MET A 74 20.96 -8.17 -6.54
C MET A 74 21.79 -8.71 -5.36
N LEU A 75 21.41 -8.37 -4.13
CA LEU A 75 22.16 -8.79 -2.93
C LEU A 75 21.71 -10.15 -2.38
N ARG A 76 20.65 -10.75 -2.96
CA ARG A 76 20.09 -12.06 -2.57
C ARG A 76 19.74 -12.14 -1.08
N ILE A 77 19.36 -11.01 -0.50
CA ILE A 77 18.89 -10.95 0.89
C ILE A 77 17.43 -11.43 0.91
N PRO A 78 17.02 -12.29 1.86
CA PRO A 78 15.62 -12.69 2.01
C PRO A 78 14.68 -11.47 2.12
N ALA A 79 13.59 -11.46 1.35
CA ALA A 79 12.68 -10.32 1.23
C ALA A 79 12.14 -9.82 2.58
N ILE A 80 11.79 -10.75 3.48
CA ILE A 80 11.30 -10.42 4.83
C ILE A 80 12.32 -9.60 5.62
N ILE A 81 13.62 -9.92 5.53
CA ILE A 81 14.68 -9.22 6.27
C ILE A 81 14.83 -7.80 5.73
N VAL A 82 14.84 -7.65 4.40
CA VAL A 82 14.90 -6.34 3.75
C VAL A 82 13.72 -5.49 4.17
N THR A 83 12.50 -6.01 4.06
CA THR A 83 11.28 -5.22 4.26
C THR A 83 10.97 -4.95 5.72
N LEU A 84 11.38 -5.81 6.66
CA LEU A 84 11.39 -5.47 8.09
C LEU A 84 12.40 -4.36 8.42
N GLY A 85 13.60 -4.41 7.83
CA GLY A 85 14.61 -3.37 8.00
C GLY A 85 14.14 -2.03 7.43
N THR A 86 13.62 -2.02 6.21
CA THR A 86 13.14 -0.80 5.57
C THR A 86 11.85 -0.27 6.18
N LEU A 87 10.98 -1.12 6.74
CA LEU A 87 9.86 -0.69 7.58
C LEU A 87 10.32 0.23 8.72
N GLY A 88 11.37 -0.16 9.45
CA GLY A 88 11.94 0.65 10.53
C GLY A 88 12.56 1.96 10.02
N ILE A 89 13.32 1.88 8.92
CA ILE A 89 13.94 3.05 8.29
C ILE A 89 12.88 4.05 7.84
N TYR A 90 11.85 3.61 7.09
CA TYR A 90 10.81 4.47 6.57
C TYR A 90 9.99 5.11 7.70
N ARG A 91 9.67 4.36 8.76
CA ARG A 91 9.04 4.91 9.97
C ARG A 91 9.92 5.95 10.65
N GLY A 92 11.22 5.70 10.75
CA GLY A 92 12.20 6.65 11.26
C GLY A 92 12.20 7.94 10.46
N PHE A 93 12.24 7.85 9.12
CA PHE A 93 12.16 9.01 8.24
C PHE A 93 10.84 9.76 8.40
N VAL A 94 9.68 9.08 8.43
CA VAL A 94 8.39 9.71 8.70
C VAL A 94 8.45 10.53 9.99
N SER A 95 8.98 9.96 11.07
CA SER A 95 9.12 10.65 12.36
C SER A 95 10.05 11.88 12.27
N LEU A 96 11.19 11.73 11.59
CA LEU A 96 12.18 12.80 11.44
C LEU A 96 11.66 13.97 10.59
N ILE A 97 11.06 13.70 9.43
CA ILE A 97 10.57 14.77 8.53
C ILE A 97 9.33 15.47 9.08
N SER A 98 8.51 14.75 9.84
CA SER A 98 7.30 15.30 10.45
C SER A 98 7.56 16.05 11.75
N GLY A 99 8.79 15.97 12.30
CA GLY A 99 9.11 16.50 13.62
C GLY A 99 8.27 15.90 14.75
N GLY A 100 7.73 14.69 14.54
CA GLY A 100 6.77 14.04 15.45
C GLY A 100 5.34 14.62 15.41
N THR A 101 5.04 15.52 14.47
CA THR A 101 3.72 16.15 14.32
C THR A 101 2.98 15.64 13.09
N TRP A 102 1.65 15.56 13.15
CA TRP A 102 0.86 15.15 11.99
C TRP A 102 0.48 16.36 11.14
N VAL A 103 0.79 16.32 9.84
CA VAL A 103 0.30 17.33 8.89
C VAL A 103 -1.20 17.18 8.77
N SER A 104 -1.91 18.22 9.17
CA SER A 104 -3.37 18.14 9.25
C SER A 104 -4.01 18.57 7.95
N ALA A 105 -5.05 17.83 7.54
CA ALA A 105 -5.74 18.10 6.28
C ALA A 105 -6.26 19.54 6.18
N HIS A 106 -6.61 20.21 7.29
CA HIS A 106 -7.13 21.58 7.29
C HIS A 106 -6.13 22.62 6.76
N GLU A 107 -4.84 22.38 6.91
CA GLU A 107 -3.73 23.27 6.50
C GLU A 107 -3.44 23.19 4.99
N MET A 108 -4.12 22.30 4.27
CA MET A 108 -3.87 22.03 2.85
C MET A 108 -4.82 22.84 1.96
N SER A 109 -4.38 23.10 0.71
CA SER A 109 -5.25 23.78 -0.26
C SER A 109 -6.50 22.95 -0.57
N ASP A 110 -7.59 23.61 -0.94
CA ASP A 110 -8.82 22.93 -1.35
C ASP A 110 -8.60 22.08 -2.60
N ALA A 111 -7.71 22.53 -3.48
CA ALA A 111 -7.33 21.80 -4.68
C ALA A 111 -6.62 20.47 -4.33
N PHE A 112 -5.75 20.45 -3.30
CA PHE A 112 -5.13 19.23 -2.81
C PHE A 112 -6.12 18.31 -2.08
N LYS A 113 -7.03 18.87 -1.26
CA LYS A 113 -8.10 18.09 -0.59
C LYS A 113 -9.07 17.44 -1.61
N ASN A 114 -9.35 18.15 -2.70
CA ASN A 114 -10.21 17.68 -3.79
C ASN A 114 -9.53 16.66 -4.71
N LEU A 115 -8.22 16.45 -4.61
CA LEU A 115 -7.56 15.40 -5.39
C LEU A 115 -8.09 14.00 -5.02
N PRO A 116 -8.07 13.56 -3.73
CA PRO A 116 -8.65 12.28 -3.33
C PRO A 116 -10.18 12.32 -3.22
N ARG A 117 -10.77 13.44 -2.74
CA ARG A 117 -12.20 13.53 -2.43
C ARG A 117 -13.07 14.09 -3.56
N GLY A 118 -12.45 14.72 -4.54
CA GLY A 118 -13.15 15.17 -5.74
C GLY A 118 -13.77 13.97 -6.43
N GLY A 119 -14.81 14.21 -7.22
CA GLY A 119 -15.49 13.13 -7.88
C GLY A 119 -16.03 13.50 -9.23
N PHE A 120 -16.03 12.50 -10.11
CA PHE A 120 -16.70 12.54 -11.39
C PHE A 120 -17.92 11.61 -11.28
N LEU A 121 -19.12 12.09 -11.64
CA LEU A 121 -20.37 11.31 -11.59
C LEU A 121 -20.75 10.76 -10.20
N GLY A 122 -20.34 11.43 -9.11
CA GLY A 122 -20.63 11.00 -7.73
C GLY A 122 -19.70 9.90 -7.21
N VAL A 123 -18.67 9.53 -7.99
CA VAL A 123 -17.63 8.59 -7.60
C VAL A 123 -16.36 9.35 -7.23
N SER A 124 -15.80 9.03 -6.06
CA SER A 124 -14.52 9.57 -5.58
C SER A 124 -13.37 9.26 -6.53
N ASN A 125 -12.51 10.24 -6.79
CA ASN A 125 -11.31 10.10 -7.61
C ASN A 125 -10.43 8.95 -7.12
N LEU A 126 -10.36 8.74 -5.80
CA LEU A 126 -9.59 7.67 -5.19
C LEU A 126 -10.12 6.28 -5.60
N LEU A 127 -11.44 6.13 -5.70
CA LEU A 127 -12.05 4.91 -6.19
C LEU A 127 -11.82 4.71 -7.69
N LEU A 128 -11.84 5.79 -8.49
CA LEU A 128 -11.52 5.71 -9.93
C LEU A 128 -10.07 5.26 -10.16
N VAL A 129 -9.12 5.79 -9.40
CA VAL A 129 -7.72 5.34 -9.46
C VAL A 129 -7.60 3.90 -9.02
N ALA A 130 -8.29 3.48 -7.96
CA ALA A 130 -8.28 2.07 -7.53
C ALA A 130 -8.81 1.12 -8.61
N ILE A 131 -9.93 1.47 -9.25
CA ILE A 131 -10.48 0.69 -10.38
C ILE A 131 -9.49 0.66 -11.54
N LEU A 132 -8.88 1.79 -11.88
CA LEU A 132 -7.85 1.85 -12.92
C LEU A 132 -6.65 0.95 -12.60
N CYS A 133 -6.15 0.97 -11.36
CA CYS A 133 -5.09 0.07 -10.90
C CYS A 133 -5.50 -1.39 -11.06
N VAL A 134 -6.72 -1.77 -10.67
CA VAL A 134 -7.24 -3.13 -10.85
C VAL A 134 -7.31 -3.54 -12.32
N ILE A 135 -7.67 -2.61 -13.22
CA ILE A 135 -7.70 -2.86 -14.66
C ILE A 135 -6.29 -2.97 -15.25
N ILE A 136 -5.34 -2.10 -14.85
CA ILE A 136 -3.96 -2.07 -15.37
C ILE A 136 -3.18 -3.30 -14.92
N PHE A 137 -3.23 -3.62 -13.62
CA PHE A 137 -2.69 -4.86 -13.08
C PHE A 137 -3.57 -6.07 -13.42
N GLY A 138 -4.70 -5.77 -14.07
CA GLY A 138 -5.54 -6.63 -14.87
C GLY A 138 -5.61 -8.04 -14.36
N VAL A 139 -6.26 -8.25 -13.20
CA VAL A 139 -6.59 -9.56 -12.58
C VAL A 139 -5.92 -10.68 -13.36
N TYR A 140 -4.60 -10.76 -13.22
CA TYR A 140 -3.77 -11.60 -14.08
C TYR A 140 -4.14 -13.01 -13.68
N GLN A 141 -4.83 -13.75 -14.55
CA GLN A 141 -4.92 -15.18 -14.36
C GLN A 141 -3.49 -15.70 -14.52
N PRO A 142 -2.95 -16.47 -13.56
CA PRO A 142 -1.59 -16.98 -13.67
C PRO A 142 -1.45 -17.71 -15.01
N ASP A 143 -0.53 -17.27 -15.88
CA ASP A 143 -0.32 -17.90 -17.19
C ASP A 143 0.13 -19.36 -17.05
N LYS A 144 0.73 -19.70 -15.89
CA LYS A 144 1.20 -21.03 -15.48
C LYS A 144 1.17 -21.17 -13.96
N GLY A 145 0.92 -22.39 -13.47
CA GLY A 145 0.88 -22.73 -12.05
C GLY A 145 -0.50 -23.25 -11.62
N GLU A 146 -0.53 -24.06 -10.57
CA GLU A 146 -1.75 -24.61 -9.99
C GLU A 146 -1.90 -24.10 -8.55
N VAL A 147 -3.12 -23.73 -8.14
CA VAL A 147 -3.44 -23.40 -6.75
C VAL A 147 -4.08 -24.63 -6.13
N LEU A 148 -3.40 -25.25 -5.17
CA LEU A 148 -3.86 -26.46 -4.49
C LEU A 148 -4.37 -26.10 -3.08
N ILE A 149 -5.62 -26.47 -2.74
CA ILE A 149 -6.08 -26.51 -1.34
C ILE A 149 -6.39 -27.96 -1.00
N GLU A 150 -5.80 -28.46 0.09
CA GLU A 150 -5.86 -29.88 0.48
C GLU A 150 -5.45 -30.84 -0.65
N GLY A 151 -4.51 -30.42 -1.52
CA GLY A 151 -4.02 -31.22 -2.63
C GLY A 151 -4.97 -31.30 -3.85
N LYS A 152 -6.06 -30.54 -3.86
CA LYS A 152 -6.94 -30.38 -5.04
C LYS A 152 -6.68 -29.06 -5.73
N GLU A 153 -6.55 -29.11 -7.05
CA GLU A 153 -6.41 -27.92 -7.90
C GLU A 153 -7.73 -27.14 -7.94
N ILE A 154 -7.67 -25.83 -7.67
CA ILE A 154 -8.85 -24.98 -7.53
C ILE A 154 -8.64 -23.65 -8.25
N GLU A 155 -9.62 -23.29 -9.07
CA GLU A 155 -9.63 -22.02 -9.80
C GLU A 155 -10.52 -21.00 -9.05
N ILE A 156 -9.90 -20.05 -8.35
CA ILE A 156 -10.63 -19.02 -7.59
C ILE A 156 -10.96 -17.85 -8.53
N ARG A 157 -12.21 -17.78 -8.97
CA ARG A 157 -12.69 -16.74 -9.92
C ARG A 157 -13.31 -15.51 -9.27
N SER A 158 -13.55 -15.52 -7.96
CA SER A 158 -14.13 -14.38 -7.24
C SER A 158 -13.82 -14.40 -5.74
N PRO A 159 -13.86 -13.24 -5.07
CA PRO A 159 -13.67 -13.16 -3.61
C PRO A 159 -14.70 -13.97 -2.80
N ARG A 160 -15.90 -14.20 -3.34
CA ARG A 160 -16.91 -15.05 -2.69
C ARG A 160 -16.51 -16.52 -2.75
N ALA A 161 -16.04 -16.98 -3.91
CA ALA A 161 -15.56 -18.34 -4.09
C ALA A 161 -14.37 -18.67 -3.16
N SER A 162 -13.50 -17.70 -2.85
CA SER A 162 -12.45 -17.91 -1.85
C SER A 162 -13.00 -18.08 -0.42
N MET A 163 -14.02 -17.30 -0.03
CA MET A 163 -14.62 -17.43 1.31
C MET A 163 -15.36 -18.77 1.47
N ASP A 164 -16.03 -19.26 0.43
CA ASP A 164 -16.70 -20.58 0.43
C ASP A 164 -15.69 -21.74 0.59
N LEU A 165 -14.43 -21.52 0.23
CA LEU A 165 -13.31 -22.45 0.42
C LEU A 165 -12.65 -22.31 1.81
N GLY A 166 -13.20 -21.49 2.70
CA GLY A 166 -12.64 -21.24 4.05
C GLY A 166 -11.42 -20.33 4.06
N ILE A 167 -11.16 -19.59 2.97
CA ILE A 167 -10.04 -18.63 2.92
C ILE A 167 -10.47 -17.34 3.62
N GLU A 168 -9.91 -17.11 4.80
CA GLU A 168 -10.12 -15.89 5.57
C GLU A 168 -8.89 -14.98 5.51
N THR A 169 -9.12 -13.68 5.39
CA THR A 169 -8.07 -12.67 5.47
C THR A 169 -7.75 -12.34 6.93
N VAL A 170 -6.53 -12.64 7.37
CA VAL A 170 -6.00 -12.16 8.65
C VAL A 170 -5.41 -10.78 8.44
N TYR A 171 -6.04 -9.77 9.04
CA TYR A 171 -5.50 -8.41 9.04
C TYR A 171 -4.33 -8.33 10.02
N GLN A 172 -3.21 -7.78 9.56
CA GLN A 172 -2.05 -7.55 10.42
C GLN A 172 -2.26 -6.26 11.22
N GLU A 173 -3.17 -6.29 12.19
CA GLU A 173 -3.24 -5.25 13.21
C GLU A 173 -2.26 -5.65 14.32
N LEU A 174 -1.19 -4.86 14.52
CA LEU A 174 -0.47 -4.82 15.80
C LEU A 174 -1.37 -4.13 16.84
N ALA A 175 -2.61 -4.58 17.00
CA ALA A 175 -3.27 -4.41 18.28
C ALA A 175 -2.50 -5.34 19.21
N LEU A 176 -1.59 -4.76 20.01
CA LEU A 176 -1.21 -5.41 21.26
C LEU A 176 -2.54 -5.82 21.91
N VAL A 177 -2.80 -7.12 21.96
CA VAL A 177 -3.75 -7.64 22.92
C VAL A 177 -3.15 -7.27 24.26
N ASP A 178 -3.64 -6.18 24.84
CA ASP A 178 -3.33 -5.84 26.22
C ASP A 178 -3.80 -7.03 27.06
N LYS A 179 -2.82 -7.82 27.52
CA LYS A 179 -2.92 -8.86 28.55
C LYS A 179 -4.18 -9.71 28.50
N LEU A 180 -4.18 -10.72 27.63
CA LEU A 180 -4.80 -11.99 28.01
C LEU A 180 -3.67 -12.88 28.55
N ASP A 181 -3.66 -13.06 29.87
CA ASP A 181 -2.83 -14.10 30.49
C ASP A 181 -3.23 -15.44 29.89
N VAL A 182 -2.24 -16.19 29.40
CA VAL A 182 -2.43 -17.54 28.87
C VAL A 182 -2.60 -18.48 30.05
N VAL A 183 -3.76 -18.41 30.73
CA VAL A 183 -4.24 -19.43 31.68
C VAL A 183 -5.78 -19.39 31.74
N GLU A 184 -6.42 -20.20 30.89
CA GLU A 184 -7.53 -21.13 31.22
C GLU A 184 -7.84 -22.02 30.00
#